data_AF-A0ABD3DMZ4-F1
#
_entry.id   AF-A0ABD3DMZ4-F1
#
_cell.length_a   1.000
_cell.length_b   1.000
_cell.length_c   1.000
_cell.angle_alpha   90.00
_cell.angle_beta   90.00
_cell.angle_gamma   90.00
#
_symmetry.space_group_name_H-M   'P 1'
#
loop_
_entity.id
_entity.type
_entity.pdbx_description
1 polymer ?
#
loop_
_entity_poly.entity_id
_entity_poly.type
_entity_poly.pdbx_seq_one_letter_code
_entity_poly.pdbx_strand_id
1 'polypeptide(L)'
;MGIERVIIMAFIASTLISMASAIPGQASFYTPPYVPSACYGNTPQGTLIAAANPSIYNNGAACGRRYTIRCTGPTNAGVPQPCRNGAITVTIVDLCPGCQNDQFDLSQEAFAMIADPNAGRVLIDYNHLMEINKLGIPRINKLDTAYEDYTCYNYLLKI
;
A
#
# COMPACT_ATOMS: atom_id res chain seq x y z
N MET A 1 -16.29 41.15 22.11
CA MET A 1 -17.31 40.14 21.72
C MET A 1 -17.13 39.55 20.31
N GLY A 2 -16.55 40.25 19.33
CA GLY A 2 -16.33 39.66 17.98
C GLY A 2 -15.10 38.74 17.90
N ILE A 3 -13.99 39.13 18.53
CA ILE A 3 -12.70 38.43 18.42
C ILE A 3 -12.71 37.06 19.14
N GLU A 4 -13.38 36.95 20.30
CA GLU A 4 -13.51 35.67 21.02
C GLU A 4 -14.23 34.60 20.19
N ARG A 5 -15.27 34.99 19.43
CA ARG A 5 -15.99 34.07 18.54
C ARG A 5 -15.15 33.65 17.34
N VAL A 6 -14.30 34.55 16.84
CA VAL A 6 -13.36 34.24 15.75
C VAL A 6 -12.29 33.24 16.22
N ILE A 7 -11.78 33.39 17.44
CA ILE A 7 -10.80 32.46 18.03
C ILE A 7 -11.43 31.07 18.19
N ILE A 8 -12.64 30.97 18.75
CA ILE A 8 -13.34 29.69 18.93
C ILE A 8 -13.60 28.99 17.59
N MET A 9 -14.02 29.74 16.55
CA MET A 9 -14.24 29.19 15.21
C MET A 9 -12.94 28.70 14.55
N ALA A 10 -11.81 29.39 14.77
CA ALA A 10 -10.51 28.97 14.26
C ALA A 10 -10.01 27.67 14.92
N PHE A 11 -10.23 27.50 16.22
CA PHE A 11 -9.89 26.25 16.94
C PHE A 11 -10.74 25.06 16.46
N ILE A 12 -12.04 25.25 16.26
CA ILE A 12 -12.93 24.19 15.74
C ILE A 12 -12.57 23.81 14.28
N ALA A 13 -12.13 24.76 13.47
CA ALA A 13 -11.69 24.47 12.10
C ALA A 13 -10.40 23.62 12.04
N SER A 14 -9.53 23.75 13.06
CA SER A 14 -8.24 23.04 13.09
C SER A 14 -8.35 21.54 13.39
N THR A 15 -9.46 21.09 14.00
CA THR A 15 -9.65 19.68 14.38
C THR A 15 -10.16 18.79 13.24
N LEU A 16 -10.48 19.36 12.08
CA LEU A 16 -11.03 18.63 10.92
C LEU A 16 -9.96 18.15 9.92
N ILE A 17 -8.68 18.35 10.20
CA ILE A 17 -7.59 17.92 9.30
C ILE A 17 -7.24 16.46 9.61
N SER A 18 -8.04 15.53 9.09
CA SER A 18 -7.67 14.10 9.05
C SER A 18 -6.63 13.89 7.95
N MET A 19 -5.35 13.78 8.33
CA MET A 19 -4.30 13.37 7.40
C MET A 19 -4.28 11.85 7.29
N ALA A 20 -4.91 11.31 6.24
CA ALA A 20 -4.64 9.94 5.83
C ALA A 20 -3.29 9.91 5.08
N SER A 21 -2.24 9.48 5.76
CA SER A 21 -0.93 9.29 5.15
C SER A 21 -0.93 7.95 4.40
N ALA A 22 -0.62 7.96 3.10
CA ALA A 22 -0.35 6.75 2.34
C ALA A 22 1.15 6.67 2.02
N ILE A 23 1.71 5.46 1.99
CA ILE A 23 3.15 5.30 1.72
C ILE A 23 3.38 5.43 0.22
N PRO A 24 4.24 6.36 -0.25
CA PRO A 24 4.59 6.44 -1.66
C PRO A 24 5.45 5.25 -2.05
N GLY A 25 5.26 4.75 -3.27
CA GLY A 25 6.05 3.66 -3.82
C GLY A 25 5.96 3.60 -5.34
N GLN A 26 6.40 2.47 -5.89
CA GLN A 26 6.31 2.20 -7.32
C GLN A 26 5.70 0.83 -7.58
N ALA A 27 5.04 0.68 -8.73
CA ALA A 27 4.59 -0.61 -9.21
C ALA A 27 5.09 -0.89 -10.62
N SER A 28 5.46 -2.14 -10.88
CA SER A 28 5.58 -2.73 -12.21
C SER A 28 4.74 -4.00 -12.27
N PHE A 29 4.91 -4.83 -13.31
CA PHE A 29 4.27 -6.13 -13.34
C PHE A 29 5.13 -7.23 -13.95
N TYR A 30 4.80 -8.46 -13.58
CA TYR A 30 5.32 -9.69 -14.16
C TYR A 30 4.18 -10.54 -14.73
N THR A 31 4.55 -11.44 -15.65
CA THR A 31 3.60 -12.26 -16.42
C THR A 31 3.57 -13.70 -15.92
N PRO A 32 2.49 -14.46 -16.13
CA PRO A 32 2.43 -15.87 -15.76
C PRO A 32 3.56 -16.70 -16.42
N PRO A 33 3.98 -17.82 -15.81
CA PRO A 33 3.40 -18.43 -14.61
C PRO A 33 3.81 -17.70 -13.31
N TYR A 34 2.87 -17.60 -12.37
CA TYR A 34 3.10 -17.00 -11.03
C TYR A 34 3.61 -18.00 -9.98
N VAL A 35 4.07 -19.16 -10.45
CA VAL A 35 4.63 -20.23 -9.63
C VAL A 35 5.92 -20.73 -10.31
N PRO A 36 6.90 -21.23 -9.53
CA PRO A 36 6.92 -21.24 -8.08
C PRO A 36 7.11 -19.83 -7.50
N SER A 37 6.48 -19.55 -6.36
CA SER A 37 6.66 -18.30 -5.62
C SER A 37 7.50 -18.53 -4.36
N ALA A 38 8.24 -17.53 -3.90
CA ALA A 38 9.08 -17.63 -2.71
C ALA A 38 8.29 -17.98 -1.44
N CYS A 39 7.04 -17.54 -1.32
CA CYS A 39 6.20 -17.81 -0.15
C CYS A 39 5.50 -19.19 -0.20
N TYR A 40 5.06 -19.65 -1.37
CA TYR A 40 4.10 -20.77 -1.48
C TYR A 40 4.53 -21.87 -2.46
N GLY A 41 5.74 -21.78 -3.01
CA GLY A 41 6.27 -22.75 -3.98
C GLY A 41 5.32 -22.90 -5.16
N ASN A 42 4.97 -24.14 -5.51
CA ASN A 42 4.11 -24.44 -6.65
C ASN A 42 2.60 -24.25 -6.39
N THR A 43 2.21 -23.64 -5.27
CA THR A 43 0.78 -23.47 -4.92
C THR A 43 0.25 -22.15 -5.48
N PRO A 44 -0.67 -22.16 -6.46
CA PRO A 44 -1.21 -20.93 -7.04
C PRO A 44 -1.97 -20.10 -5.98
N GLN A 45 -1.78 -18.78 -5.99
CA GLN A 45 -2.43 -17.84 -5.06
C GLN A 45 -3.44 -16.91 -5.77
N GLY A 46 -3.79 -17.20 -7.02
CA GLY A 46 -4.65 -16.35 -7.85
C GLY A 46 -3.88 -15.23 -8.55
N THR A 47 -4.59 -14.16 -8.92
CA THR A 47 -4.07 -13.08 -9.78
C THR A 47 -4.12 -11.70 -9.12
N LEU A 48 -4.60 -11.56 -7.89
CA LEU A 48 -4.47 -10.33 -7.10
C LEU A 48 -3.29 -10.46 -6.15
N ILE A 49 -2.10 -10.55 -6.73
CA ILE A 49 -0.86 -10.90 -6.04
C ILE A 49 0.26 -9.93 -6.41
N ALA A 50 1.32 -9.93 -5.59
CA ALA A 50 2.53 -9.16 -5.84
C ALA A 50 3.79 -9.89 -5.35
N ALA A 51 4.88 -9.68 -6.06
CA ALA A 51 6.23 -9.89 -5.56
C ALA A 51 6.73 -8.58 -4.92
N ALA A 52 7.25 -8.67 -3.70
CA ALA A 52 7.76 -7.50 -2.97
C ALA A 52 9.27 -7.33 -3.18
N ASN A 53 9.76 -6.09 -3.23
CA ASN A 53 11.20 -5.85 -3.13
C ASN A 53 11.78 -6.40 -1.80
N PRO A 54 13.11 -6.56 -1.64
CA PRO A 54 13.69 -7.19 -0.45
C PRO A 54 13.30 -6.52 0.88
N SER A 55 13.17 -5.20 0.89
CA SER A 55 12.78 -4.43 2.09
C SER A 55 11.35 -4.74 2.51
N ILE A 56 10.38 -4.66 1.59
CA ILE A 56 8.97 -4.97 1.88
C ILE A 56 8.81 -6.47 2.16
N TYR A 57 9.47 -7.34 1.40
CA TYR A 57 9.42 -8.79 1.58
C TYR A 57 9.88 -9.21 2.98
N ASN A 58 10.86 -8.48 3.54
CA ASN A 58 11.38 -8.63 4.90
C ASN A 58 11.71 -10.09 5.25
N ASN A 59 12.55 -10.72 4.42
CA ASN A 59 12.96 -12.12 4.58
C ASN A 59 11.77 -13.10 4.75
N GLY A 60 10.66 -12.85 4.04
CA GLY A 60 9.45 -13.68 4.06
C GLY A 60 8.44 -13.30 5.13
N ALA A 61 8.75 -12.36 6.03
CA ALA A 61 7.80 -11.90 7.05
C ALA A 61 6.56 -11.21 6.44
N ALA A 62 6.64 -10.77 5.18
CA ALA A 62 5.52 -10.21 4.45
C ALA A 62 4.66 -11.24 3.69
N CYS A 63 5.05 -12.51 3.62
CA CYS A 63 4.25 -13.53 2.95
C CYS A 63 2.81 -13.57 3.51
N GLY A 64 1.82 -13.47 2.63
CA GLY A 64 0.40 -13.46 2.99
C GLY A 64 -0.14 -12.11 3.45
N ARG A 65 0.71 -11.10 3.68
CA ARG A 65 0.25 -9.74 3.99
C ARG A 65 -0.46 -9.15 2.79
N ARG A 66 -1.47 -8.32 3.08
CA ARG A 66 -2.30 -7.67 2.08
C ARG A 66 -2.02 -6.18 2.05
N TYR A 67 -1.97 -5.60 0.86
CA TYR A 67 -1.73 -4.18 0.66
C TYR A 67 -2.78 -3.60 -0.28
N THR A 68 -3.30 -2.43 0.10
CA THR A 68 -4.09 -1.61 -0.82
C THR A 68 -3.13 -0.77 -1.66
N ILE A 69 -3.27 -0.79 -2.98
CA ILE A 69 -2.39 -0.11 -3.93
C ILE A 69 -3.24 0.76 -4.88
N ARG A 70 -2.81 2.01 -5.09
CA ARG A 70 -3.44 2.96 -6.01
C ARG A 70 -2.37 3.63 -6.87
N CYS A 71 -2.59 3.72 -8.18
CA CYS A 71 -1.73 4.49 -9.07
C CYS A 71 -1.88 6.00 -8.81
N THR A 72 -0.76 6.71 -8.73
CA THR A 72 -0.73 8.16 -8.49
C THR A 72 -0.09 8.95 -9.63
N GLY A 73 0.68 8.31 -10.50
CA GLY A 73 1.18 8.99 -11.69
C GLY A 73 2.17 8.17 -12.54
N PRO A 74 2.67 8.79 -13.63
CA PRO A 74 3.67 8.19 -14.49
C PRO A 74 5.07 8.22 -13.89
N THR A 75 5.90 7.25 -14.30
CA THR A 75 7.36 7.32 -14.13
C THR A 75 8.10 7.69 -15.43
N ASN A 76 7.39 7.80 -16.56
CA ASN A 76 7.98 8.09 -17.87
C ASN A 76 7.04 8.95 -18.73
N ALA A 77 7.61 9.57 -19.78
CA ALA A 77 6.88 10.44 -20.69
C ALA A 77 6.12 9.71 -21.82
N GLY A 78 6.34 8.40 -22.00
CA GLY A 78 5.70 7.62 -23.06
C GLY A 78 4.21 7.38 -22.82
N VAL A 79 3.81 7.28 -21.55
CA VAL A 79 2.41 7.19 -21.12
C VAL A 79 2.15 8.24 -20.05
N PRO A 80 1.77 9.48 -20.41
CA PRO A 80 1.67 10.60 -19.46
C PRO A 80 0.51 10.48 -18.48
N GLN A 81 -0.51 9.68 -18.78
CA GLN A 81 -1.68 9.44 -17.92
C GLN A 81 -1.92 7.93 -17.77
N PRO A 82 -1.06 7.21 -17.03
CA PRO A 82 -1.13 5.75 -17.00
C PRO A 82 -2.18 5.26 -16.01
N CYS A 83 -2.58 6.06 -15.02
CA CYS A 83 -3.42 5.62 -13.93
C CYS A 83 -4.87 5.41 -14.34
N ARG A 84 -5.45 4.33 -13.81
CA ARG A 84 -6.88 4.05 -13.81
C ARG A 84 -7.46 4.42 -12.44
N ASN A 85 -8.78 4.60 -12.39
CA ASN A 85 -9.46 4.98 -11.16
C ASN A 85 -9.58 3.79 -10.19
N GLY A 86 -9.33 4.08 -8.90
CA GLY A 86 -9.54 3.13 -7.81
C GLY A 86 -8.24 2.58 -7.21
N ALA A 87 -8.42 1.75 -6.21
CA ALA A 87 -7.33 1.02 -5.56
C ALA A 87 -7.69 -0.48 -5.58
N ILE A 88 -6.65 -1.31 -5.60
CA ILE A 88 -6.80 -2.77 -5.50
C ILE A 88 -6.16 -3.28 -4.22
N THR A 89 -6.59 -4.44 -3.76
CA THR A 89 -5.90 -5.15 -2.69
C THR A 89 -5.16 -6.35 -3.25
N VAL A 90 -3.85 -6.41 -3.03
CA VAL A 90 -3.01 -7.54 -3.45
C VAL A 90 -2.41 -8.26 -2.24
N THR A 91 -2.11 -9.55 -2.41
CA THR A 91 -1.39 -10.35 -1.42
C THR A 91 0.07 -10.50 -1.82
N ILE A 92 1.00 -10.35 -0.88
CA ILE A 92 2.42 -10.66 -1.13
C ILE A 92 2.60 -12.18 -1.17
N VAL A 93 3.09 -12.67 -2.30
CA VAL A 93 3.28 -14.11 -2.54
C VAL A 93 4.71 -14.46 -2.95
N ASP A 94 5.52 -13.47 -3.29
CA ASP A 94 6.86 -13.68 -3.84
C ASP A 94 7.85 -12.58 -3.46
N LEU A 95 9.13 -12.85 -3.71
CA LEU A 95 10.23 -11.91 -3.62
C LEU A 95 10.63 -11.47 -5.03
N CYS A 96 10.82 -10.17 -5.22
CA CYS A 96 11.45 -9.60 -6.40
C CYS A 96 12.85 -9.07 -6.01
N PRO A 97 13.94 -9.85 -6.21
CA PRO A 97 15.28 -9.45 -5.75
C PRO A 97 15.82 -8.21 -6.45
N GLY A 98 15.46 -8.01 -7.73
CA GLY A 98 15.91 -6.88 -8.56
C GLY A 98 14.99 -5.67 -8.55
N CYS A 99 13.92 -5.70 -7.75
CA CYS A 99 13.02 -4.56 -7.64
C CYS A 99 13.67 -3.40 -6.88
N GLN A 100 13.31 -2.19 -7.29
CA GLN A 100 13.73 -0.94 -6.66
C GLN A 100 13.20 -0.85 -5.22
N ASN A 101 13.69 0.12 -4.45
CA ASN A 101 13.13 0.44 -3.14
C ASN A 101 11.64 0.80 -3.27
N ASP A 102 10.87 0.35 -2.29
CA ASP A 102 9.42 0.59 -2.17
C ASP A 102 8.62 0.19 -3.43
N GLN A 103 9.09 -0.86 -4.11
CA GLN A 103 8.45 -1.39 -5.32
C GLN A 103 7.67 -2.67 -5.05
N PHE A 104 6.45 -2.71 -5.59
CA PHE A 104 5.66 -3.93 -5.78
C PHE A 104 5.73 -4.34 -7.25
N ASP A 105 6.13 -5.57 -7.54
CA ASP A 105 5.95 -6.14 -8.87
C ASP A 105 4.64 -6.90 -8.85
N LEU A 106 3.61 -6.36 -9.49
CA LEU A 106 2.26 -6.91 -9.45
C LEU A 106 2.11 -8.03 -10.47
N SER A 107 1.14 -8.92 -10.28
CA SER A 107 0.66 -9.70 -11.43
C SER A 107 0.18 -8.75 -12.54
N GLN A 108 0.28 -9.20 -13.79
CA GLN A 108 -0.19 -8.46 -14.95
C GLN A 108 -1.67 -8.06 -14.82
N GLU A 109 -2.53 -8.93 -14.28
CA GLU A 109 -3.94 -8.60 -14.06
C GLU A 109 -4.12 -7.51 -13.01
N ALA A 110 -3.40 -7.59 -11.88
CA ALA A 110 -3.47 -6.58 -10.83
C ALA A 110 -2.96 -5.22 -11.33
N PHE A 111 -1.83 -5.19 -12.03
CA PHE A 111 -1.32 -3.94 -12.60
C PHE A 111 -2.29 -3.33 -13.61
N ALA A 112 -2.85 -4.15 -14.49
CA ALA A 112 -3.84 -3.69 -15.46
C ALA A 112 -5.09 -3.12 -14.77
N MET A 113 -5.43 -3.47 -13.53
CA MET A 113 -6.55 -2.83 -12.85
C MET A 113 -6.27 -1.38 -12.45
N ILE A 114 -5.02 -1.03 -12.13
CA ILE A 114 -4.65 0.32 -11.64
C ILE A 114 -3.94 1.19 -12.68
N ALA A 115 -3.38 0.62 -13.73
CA ALA A 115 -2.59 1.36 -14.71
C ALA A 115 -2.62 0.74 -16.12
N ASP A 116 -2.26 1.55 -17.13
CA ASP A 116 -1.96 1.09 -18.48
C ASP A 116 -0.67 0.25 -18.49
N PRO A 117 -0.71 -1.05 -18.88
CA PRO A 117 0.48 -1.90 -18.99
C PRO A 117 1.58 -1.34 -19.89
N ASN A 118 1.25 -0.48 -20.88
CA ASN A 118 2.25 0.16 -21.73
C ASN A 118 3.17 1.13 -20.98
N ALA A 119 2.75 1.60 -19.80
CA ALA A 119 3.59 2.44 -18.96
C ALA A 119 4.79 1.65 -18.40
N GLY A 120 4.66 0.32 -18.24
CA GLY A 120 5.65 -0.59 -17.66
C GLY A 120 5.88 -0.41 -16.16
N ARG A 121 5.84 0.84 -15.68
CA ARG A 121 6.00 1.23 -14.29
C ARG A 121 5.21 2.50 -13.99
N VAL A 122 4.65 2.58 -12.79
CA VAL A 122 3.91 3.74 -12.29
C VAL A 122 4.30 4.09 -10.86
N LEU A 123 4.07 5.35 -10.48
CA LEU A 123 4.05 5.76 -9.09
C LEU A 123 2.76 5.27 -8.44
N ILE A 124 2.86 4.83 -7.19
CA ILE A 124 1.71 4.36 -6.41
C ILE A 124 1.72 4.96 -5.01
N ASP A 125 0.54 4.96 -4.39
CA ASP A 125 0.39 4.96 -2.95
C ASP A 125 0.01 3.55 -2.51
N TYR A 126 0.56 3.10 -1.38
CA TYR A 126 0.16 1.84 -0.77
C TYR A 126 -0.01 1.93 0.75
N ASN A 127 -0.86 1.04 1.27
CA ASN A 127 -1.11 0.90 2.71
C ASN A 127 -1.19 -0.58 3.07
N HIS A 128 -0.62 -0.94 4.23
CA HIS A 128 -0.81 -2.27 4.79
C HIS A 128 -2.26 -2.45 5.24
N LEU A 129 -2.92 -3.50 4.77
CA LEU A 129 -4.27 -3.83 5.18
C LEU A 129 -4.21 -4.61 6.49
N MET A 130 -4.39 -3.89 7.60
CA MET A 130 -4.51 -4.49 8.94
C MET A 130 -5.76 -5.37 8.98
N GLU A 131 -5.60 -6.68 9.18
CA GLU A 131 -6.75 -7.54 9.44
C GLU A 131 -7.27 -7.30 10.87
N ILE A 132 -8.41 -6.62 10.97
CA ILE A 132 -9.17 -6.53 12.21
C ILE A 132 -9.89 -7.86 12.46
N ASN A 133 -9.81 -8.38 13.68
CA ASN A 133 -10.61 -9.54 14.07
C ASN A 133 -12.10 -9.15 14.20
N LYS A 134 -12.98 -10.13 14.44
CA LYS A 134 -14.42 -9.89 14.63
C LYS A 134 -14.76 -8.92 15.78
N LEU A 135 -13.80 -8.61 16.65
CA LEU A 135 -13.91 -7.69 17.77
C LEU A 135 -13.35 -6.30 17.45
N GLY A 136 -12.96 -6.04 16.19
CA GLY A 136 -12.35 -4.77 15.77
C GLY A 136 -10.90 -4.59 16.24
N ILE A 137 -10.27 -5.64 16.76
CA ILE A 137 -8.89 -5.58 17.25
C ILE A 137 -7.95 -5.97 16.11
N PRO A 138 -6.95 -5.12 15.77
CA PRO A 138 -5.92 -5.49 14.82
C PRO A 138 -5.24 -6.81 15.23
N ARG A 139 -5.15 -7.76 14.32
CA ARG A 139 -4.28 -8.93 14.53
C ARG A 139 -2.82 -8.49 14.43
N ILE A 140 -2.27 -8.08 15.56
CA ILE A 140 -0.83 -7.81 15.70
C ILE A 140 -0.08 -9.15 15.66
N ASN A 141 0.64 -9.41 14.56
CA ASN A 141 1.68 -10.42 14.58
C ASN A 141 2.87 -9.82 15.33
N LYS A 142 3.51 -10.60 16.21
CA LYS A 142 4.61 -10.18 17.10
C LYS A 142 5.83 -9.54 16.38
N LEU A 143 5.84 -9.53 15.05
CA LEU A 143 6.87 -8.99 14.17
C LEU A 143 6.55 -7.57 13.63
N ASP A 144 5.36 -7.02 13.89
CA ASP A 144 4.93 -5.70 13.40
C ASP A 144 5.33 -4.52 14.31
N THR A 145 6.22 -4.75 15.28
CA THR A 145 6.69 -3.74 16.25
C THR A 145 7.53 -2.60 15.67
N ALA A 146 7.51 -2.39 14.34
CA ALA A 146 8.24 -1.31 13.67
C ALA A 146 7.40 -0.58 12.61
N TYR A 147 6.07 -0.54 12.74
CA TYR A 147 5.25 0.33 11.90
C TYR A 147 4.59 1.44 12.74
N GLU A 148 5.04 2.67 12.49
CA GLU A 148 4.75 3.90 13.23
C GLU A 148 3.29 4.39 13.15
N ASP A 149 2.34 3.58 12.67
CA ASP A 149 0.93 3.97 12.54
C ASP A 149 0.22 4.14 13.89
N TYR A 150 0.79 3.57 14.96
CA TYR A 150 0.32 3.80 16.33
C TYR A 150 0.53 5.24 16.82
N THR A 151 1.39 6.03 16.17
CA THR A 151 1.57 7.45 16.55
C THR A 151 0.35 8.29 16.16
N CYS A 152 -0.34 7.96 15.08
CA CYS A 152 -1.53 8.71 14.65
C CYS A 152 -2.70 8.48 15.62
N TYR A 153 -2.90 7.24 16.09
CA TYR A 153 -3.94 6.92 17.06
C TYR A 153 -3.63 7.47 18.47
N ASN A 154 -2.37 7.42 18.91
CA ASN A 154 -1.97 7.93 20.23
C ASN A 154 -1.86 9.46 20.30
N TYR A 155 -1.78 10.17 19.17
CA TYR A 155 -1.87 11.64 19.19
C TYR A 155 -3.31 12.10 19.46
N LEU A 156 -4.31 11.35 18.99
CA LEU A 156 -5.74 11.65 19.19
C LEU A 156 -6.25 11.38 20.62
N LEU A 157 -5.54 10.58 21.42
CA LEU A 157 -5.93 10.25 22.80
C LEU A 157 -5.21 11.09 23.88
N LYS A 158 -4.33 12.02 23.49
CA LYS A 158 -3.61 12.92 24.40
C LYS A 158 -4.03 14.39 24.29
N ILE A 159 -5.15 14.67 23.64
CA ILE A 159 -5.77 16.01 23.58
C ILE A 159 -7.07 16.01 24.38
#